data_AF-A0A956T3S5-F1
#
_entry.id   AF-A0A956T3S5-F1
#
_cell.length_a   1.000
_cell.length_b   1.000
_cell.length_c   1.000
_cell.angle_alpha   90.00
_cell.angle_beta   90.00
_cell.angle_gamma   90.00
#
_symmetry.space_group_name_H-M   'P 1'
#
loop_
_entity.id
_entity.type
_entity.pdbx_description
1 polymer ?
#
loop_
_entity_poly.entity_id
_entity_poly.type
_entity_poly.pdbx_seq_one_letter_code
_entity_poly.pdbx_strand_id
1 'polypeptide(L)' 'MERVHAALRARHYSPRTETAYAQWILRFIRFHQKRHPATMGVTEVNAFLSWLAVNRQVSASTQTQALSALLFLYRQVL' A
#
# COMPACT_ATOMS: atom_id res chain seq x y z
N MET A 1 -2.87 -3.96 -11.18
CA MET A 1 -3.27 -4.64 -9.94
C MET A 1 -3.15 -6.15 -10.02
N GLU A 2 -3.29 -6.76 -11.19
CA GLU A 2 -3.18 -8.22 -11.38
C GLU A 2 -1.92 -8.85 -10.75
N ARG A 3 -0.73 -8.27 -11.00
CA ARG A 3 0.54 -8.71 -10.37
C ARG A 3 0.48 -8.75 -8.84
N VAL A 4 -0.19 -7.78 -8.20
CA VAL A 4 -0.34 -7.72 -6.74
C VAL A 4 -1.23 -8.86 -6.26
N HIS A 5 -2.39 -9.06 -6.89
CA HIS A 5 -3.31 -10.16 -6.55
C HIS A 5 -2.66 -11.53 -6.72
N ALA A 6 -1.97 -11.75 -7.84
CA ALA A 6 -1.23 -12.99 -8.08
C ALA A 6 -0.17 -13.25 -6.99
N ALA A 7 0.62 -12.23 -6.64
CA ALA A 7 1.65 -12.32 -5.60
C ALA A 7 1.09 -12.59 -4.19
N LEU A 8 -0.11 -12.08 -3.88
CA LEU A 8 -0.78 -12.32 -2.59
C LEU A 8 -1.32 -13.75 -2.51
N ARG A 9 -1.96 -14.23 -3.58
CA ARG A 9 -2.50 -15.59 -3.67
C ARG A 9 -1.40 -16.64 -3.66
N ALA A 10 -0.31 -16.42 -4.37
CA ALA A 10 0.86 -17.30 -4.37
C ALA A 10 1.48 -17.49 -2.98
N ARG A 11 1.27 -16.53 -2.07
CA ARG A 11 1.72 -16.59 -0.67
C ARG A 11 0.61 -16.94 0.31
N HIS A 12 -0.53 -17.44 -0.19
CA HIS A 12 -1.67 -17.89 0.61
C HIS A 12 -2.23 -16.84 1.58
N TYR A 13 -2.13 -15.56 1.24
CA TYR A 13 -2.82 -14.52 2.01
C TYR A 13 -4.34 -14.70 1.92
N SER A 14 -5.03 -14.35 3.01
CA SER A 14 -6.50 -14.39 3.03
C SER A 14 -7.09 -13.43 1.98
N PRO A 15 -8.28 -13.72 1.41
CA PRO A 15 -8.96 -12.81 0.49
C PRO A 15 -9.22 -11.41 1.09
N ARG A 16 -9.42 -11.35 2.41
CA ARG A 16 -9.57 -10.09 3.15
C ARG A 16 -8.28 -9.27 3.13
N THR A 17 -7.13 -9.92 3.35
CA THR A 17 -5.83 -9.26 3.28
C THR A 17 -5.51 -8.83 1.85
N GLU A 18 -5.87 -9.65 0.86
CA GLU A 18 -5.69 -9.31 -0.55
C GLU A 18 -6.42 -8.00 -0.90
N THR A 19 -7.70 -7.92 -0.51
CA THR A 19 -8.52 -6.73 -0.69
C THR A 19 -7.95 -5.51 0.04
N ALA A 20 -7.55 -5.68 1.31
CA ALA A 20 -7.00 -4.60 2.11
C ALA A 20 -5.70 -4.03 1.52
N TYR A 21 -4.79 -4.91 1.09
CA TYR A 21 -3.51 -4.51 0.51
C TYR A 21 -3.72 -3.80 -0.82
N ALA A 22 -4.58 -4.36 -1.69
CA ALA A 22 -4.92 -3.73 -2.95
C ALA A 22 -5.50 -2.32 -2.77
N GLN A 23 -6.37 -2.13 -1.77
CA GLN A 23 -6.95 -0.82 -1.46
C GLN A 23 -5.91 0.18 -0.96
N TRP A 24 -4.97 -0.22 -0.10
CA TRP A 24 -3.91 0.67 0.37
C TRP A 24 -2.96 1.08 -0.74
N ILE A 25 -2.55 0.14 -1.59
CA ILE A 25 -1.72 0.42 -2.76
C ILE A 25 -2.43 1.39 -3.71
N LEU A 26 -3.73 1.19 -3.96
CA LEU A 26 -4.50 2.09 -4.81
C LEU A 26 -4.65 3.50 -4.21
N ARG A 27 -4.85 3.62 -2.89
CA ARG A 27 -4.89 4.91 -2.19
C ARG A 27 -3.54 5.63 -2.28
N PHE A 28 -2.43 4.92 -2.12
CA PHE A 28 -1.08 5.46 -2.28
C PHE A 28 -0.84 5.99 -3.71
N ILE A 29 -1.19 5.21 -4.73
CA ILE A 29 -1.06 5.63 -6.14
C ILE A 29 -1.92 6.87 -6.42
N ARG A 30 -3.15 6.92 -5.90
CA ARG A 30 -4.06 8.06 -6.09
C ARG A 30 -3.58 9.32 -5.38
N PHE A 31 -3.03 9.18 -4.17
CA PHE A 31 -2.42 10.28 -3.43
C PHE A 31 -1.27 10.92 -4.22
N HIS A 32 -0.46 10.11 -4.90
CA HIS A 32 0.61 10.55 -5.79
C HIS A 32 0.17 10.73 -7.25
N GLN A 33 -1.09 11.12 -7.49
CA GLN A 33 -1.61 11.50 -8.81
C GLN A 33 -1.40 10.44 -9.91
N LYS A 34 -1.54 9.16 -9.56
CA LYS A 34 -1.33 8.01 -10.47
C LYS A 34 0.11 7.83 -10.96
N ARG A 35 1.09 8.44 -10.29
CA ARG A 35 2.51 8.16 -10.54
C ARG A 35 2.79 6.68 -10.29
N HIS A 36 3.64 6.09 -11.14
CA HIS A 36 3.91 4.66 -11.08
C HIS A 36 4.75 4.33 -9.83
N PRO A 37 4.39 3.32 -8.99
CA PRO A 37 5.14 2.99 -7.77
C PRO A 37 6.63 2.70 -7.95
N ALA A 38 7.04 2.19 -9.12
CA ALA A 38 8.47 1.97 -9.41
C ALA A 38 9.30 3.27 -9.50
N THR A 39 8.66 4.44 -9.65
CA THR A 39 9.34 5.76 -9.64
C THR A 39 9.12 6.50 -8.32
N MET A 40 8.78 5.76 -7.27
CA MET A 40 8.51 6.25 -5.93
C MET A 40 9.28 5.40 -4.91
N GLY A 41 9.57 5.99 -3.76
CA GLY A 41 10.33 5.31 -2.72
C GLY A 41 9.94 5.78 -1.33
N VAL A 42 10.93 5.78 -0.43
CA VAL A 42 10.72 6.08 0.99
C VAL A 42 10.10 7.46 1.21
N THR A 43 10.49 8.46 0.42
CA THR A 43 9.95 9.82 0.52
C THR A 43 8.44 9.85 0.29
N GLU A 44 7.97 9.21 -0.77
CA GLU A 44 6.55 9.13 -1.11
C GLU A 44 5.75 8.30 -0.11
N VAL A 45 6.34 7.20 0.38
CA VAL A 45 5.74 6.37 1.42
C VAL A 45 5.54 7.18 2.70
N ASN A 46 6.57 7.89 3.16
CA ASN A 46 6.49 8.72 4.36
C ASN A 46 5.48 9.87 4.21
N ALA A 47 5.44 10.53 3.06
CA ALA A 47 4.46 11.57 2.78
C ALA A 47 3.02 11.03 2.86
N PHE A 48 2.77 9.85 2.28
CA PHE A 48 1.45 9.22 2.32
C PHE A 48 1.05 8.79 3.74
N LEU A 49 1.96 8.15 4.48
CA LEU A 49 1.67 7.72 5.85
C LEU A 49 1.46 8.91 6.79
N SER A 50 2.21 10.00 6.60
CA SER A 50 2.02 11.25 7.36
C SER A 50 0.66 11.88 7.06
N TRP A 51 0.27 11.94 5.78
CA TRP A 51 -1.05 12.41 5.38
C TRP A 51 -2.17 11.55 5.98
N LEU A 52 -2.01 10.22 6.05
CA LEU A 52 -2.97 9.35 6.70
C LEU A 52 -3.14 9.67 8.20
N ALA A 53 -2.04 9.93 8.91
CA ALA A 53 -2.09 10.26 10.34
C ALA A 53 -2.65 11.66 10.59
N VAL A 54 -2.18 12.67 9.86
CA VAL A 54 -2.51 14.07 10.14
C VAL A 54 -3.83 14.48 9.51
N ASN A 55 -4.03 14.22 8.22
CA ASN A 55 -5.20 14.70 7.48
C ASN A 55 -6.37 13.73 7.52
N ARG A 56 -6.08 12.43 7.58
CA ARG A 56 -7.13 11.39 7.65
C ARG A 56 -7.38 10.88 9.07
N GLN A 57 -6.55 11.28 10.03
CA GLN A 57 -6.68 10.94 11.45
C GLN A 57 -6.90 9.45 11.69
N VAL A 58 -6.24 8.60 10.88
CA VAL A 58 -6.38 7.14 11.02
C VAL A 58 -5.66 6.65 12.27
N SER A 59 -6.14 5.55 12.85
CA SER A 59 -5.44 4.91 13.97
C SER A 59 -4.04 4.41 13.58
N ALA A 60 -3.16 4.27 14.57
CA ALA A 60 -1.83 3.68 14.36
C ALA A 60 -1.90 2.28 13.74
N SER A 61 -2.88 1.45 14.15
CA SER A 61 -3.09 0.13 13.56
C SER A 61 -3.50 0.19 12.08
N THR A 62 -4.29 1.20 11.69
CA THR A 62 -4.67 1.43 10.29
C THR A 62 -3.47 1.90 9.47
N GLN A 63 -2.65 2.80 10.00
CA GLN A 63 -1.41 3.25 9.36
C GLN A 63 -0.43 2.08 9.19
N THR A 64 -0.34 1.19 10.17
CA THR A 64 0.49 -0.03 10.10
C THR A 64 0.02 -0.96 8.98
N GLN A 65 -1.29 -1.16 8.81
CA GLN A 65 -1.80 -1.94 7.68
C GLN A 65 -1.45 -1.32 6.32
N ALA A 66 -1.51 0.01 6.21
CA ALA A 66 -1.09 0.72 5.01
C ALA A 66 0.42 0.52 4.73
N LEU A 67 1.26 0.69 5.75
CA LEU A 67 2.71 0.47 5.64
C LEU A 67 3.02 -0.98 5.20
N SER A 68 2.39 -1.98 5.82
CA SER A 68 2.60 -3.38 5.46
C SER A 68 2.22 -3.68 4.01
N ALA A 69 1.12 -3.09 3.51
CA ALA A 69 0.72 -3.22 2.11
C ALA A 69 1.74 -2.61 1.15
N LEU A 70 2.32 -1.45 1.50
CA LEU A 70 3.36 -0.80 0.69
C LEU A 70 4.68 -1.56 0.73
N LEU A 71 5.10 -2.04 1.90
CA LEU A 71 6.29 -2.90 2.01
C LEU A 71 6.14 -4.17 1.20
N PHE A 72 4.94 -4.78 1.19
CA PHE A 72 4.65 -5.91 0.34
C PHE A 72 4.80 -5.56 -1.15
N LEU A 73 4.20 -4.45 -1.60
CA LEU A 73 4.34 -4.00 -2.99
C LEU A 73 5.82 -3.87 -3.40
N TYR A 74 6.64 -3.18 -2.61
CA TYR A 74 8.04 -2.92 -2.96
C TYR A 74 8.96 -4.14 -2.82
N ARG A 75 8.69 -5.06 -1.89
CA ARG A 75 9.57 -6.21 -1.64
C ARG A 75 9.20 -7.45 -2.44
N GLN A 76 7.93 -7.57 -2.83
CA GLN A 76 7.37 -8.84 -3.27
C GLN A 76 6.69 -8.79 -4.64
N VAL A 77 6.48 -7.59 -5.20
CA VAL A 77 5.75 -7.39 -6.46
C VAL A 77 6.57 -6.62 -7.49
N LEU A 78 7.12 -5.46 -7.11
CA LEU A 78 7.96 -4.64 -8.00
C LEU A 78 9.31 -5.31 -8.23
#